data_AF-A0A089WUS6-F1
#
_entry.id   AF-A0A089WUS6-F1
#
_cell.length_a   1.000
_cell.length_b   1.000
_cell.length_c   1.000
_cell.angle_alpha   90.00
_cell.angle_beta   90.00
_cell.angle_gamma   90.00
#
_symmetry.space_group_name_H-M   'P 1'
#
loop_
_entity.id
_entity.type
_entity.pdbx_description
1 polymer ?
#
loop_
_entity_poly.entity_id
_entity_poly.type
_entity_poly.pdbx_seq_one_letter_code
_entity_poly.pdbx_strand_id
1 'polypeptide(L)'
;MQPHQYALAAGIAWMVTLIILPFLIAKARRLAYARGFNEGKAFHDQSLTLQLREAKQAQDDLRTELQRAQQTCELELAARHTKIVALQASISELDARIMSYTGLAVTKADYDKLVSASSTMRLAQRTFKALQTEAEAARAGTQADVIDELAKRIHLQLSSTPSATTAGAAA
;
A
#
# COMPACT_ATOMS: atom_id res chain seq x y z
N MET A 1 94.90 41.94 -23.37
CA MET A 1 93.80 42.02 -22.38
C MET A 1 94.20 41.17 -21.19
N GLN A 2 94.53 41.80 -20.05
CA GLN A 2 95.22 41.12 -18.95
C GLN A 2 94.29 40.10 -18.26
N PRO A 3 94.77 38.87 -17.96
CA PRO A 3 93.95 37.79 -17.40
C PRO A 3 93.31 38.14 -16.05
N HIS A 4 93.86 39.11 -15.33
CA HIS A 4 93.31 39.63 -14.08
C HIS A 4 91.95 40.33 -14.23
N GLN A 5 91.69 40.98 -15.37
CA GLN A 5 90.41 41.65 -15.61
C GLN A 5 89.27 40.65 -15.88
N TYR A 6 89.58 39.50 -16.50
CA TYR A 6 88.60 38.43 -16.72
C TYR A 6 88.23 37.70 -15.42
N ALA A 7 89.20 37.44 -14.55
CA ALA A 7 88.94 36.81 -13.25
C ALA A 7 88.04 37.69 -12.36
N LEU A 8 88.29 39.01 -12.35
CA LEU A 8 87.44 39.97 -11.63
C LEU A 8 86.02 40.06 -12.21
N ALA A 9 85.88 40.14 -13.53
CA ALA A 9 84.56 40.19 -14.17
C ALA A 9 83.75 38.90 -13.92
N ALA A 10 84.39 37.73 -13.97
CA ALA A 10 83.75 36.45 -13.68
C ALA A 10 83.29 36.35 -12.22
N GLY A 11 84.10 36.84 -11.27
CA GLY A 11 83.72 36.87 -9.85
C GLY A 11 82.53 37.79 -9.57
N ILE A 12 82.49 38.98 -10.21
CA ILE A 12 81.36 39.90 -10.10
C ILE A 12 80.10 39.28 -10.71
N ALA A 13 80.19 38.68 -11.90
CA ALA A 13 79.07 37.99 -12.52
C ALA A 13 78.53 36.86 -11.64
N TRP A 14 79.41 36.07 -11.01
CA TRP A 14 79.03 34.99 -10.11
C TRP A 14 78.29 35.50 -8.85
N MET A 15 78.79 36.57 -8.24
CA MET A 15 78.14 37.19 -7.08
C MET A 15 76.77 37.76 -7.45
N VAL A 16 76.64 38.41 -8.61
CA VAL A 16 75.35 38.92 -9.11
C VAL A 16 74.37 37.77 -9.33
N THR A 17 74.81 36.65 -9.92
CA THR A 17 73.94 35.48 -10.09
C THR A 17 73.50 34.89 -8.75
N LEU A 18 74.38 34.81 -7.75
CA LEU A 18 74.05 34.29 -6.42
C LEU A 18 73.06 35.18 -5.67
N ILE A 19 73.11 36.49 -5.88
CA ILE A 19 72.18 37.45 -5.27
C ILE A 19 70.77 37.35 -5.91
N ILE A 20 70.69 37.16 -7.23
CA ILE A 20 69.41 37.14 -7.97
C ILE A 20 68.71 35.78 -7.88
N LEU A 21 69.48 34.68 -7.81
CA LEU A 21 68.97 33.31 -7.76
C LEU A 21 67.88 33.05 -6.69
N PRO A 22 68.03 33.44 -5.41
CA PRO A 22 67.00 33.21 -4.40
C PRO A 22 65.69 33.94 -4.72
N PHE A 23 65.76 35.12 -5.34
CA PHE A 23 64.59 35.88 -5.73
C PHE A 23 63.82 35.20 -6.88
N LEU A 24 64.53 34.67 -7.88
CA LEU A 24 63.92 33.91 -8.96
C LEU A 24 63.27 32.62 -8.46
N ILE A 25 63.92 31.89 -7.55
CA ILE A 25 63.36 30.68 -6.93
C ILE A 25 62.10 31.01 -6.12
N ALA A 26 62.12 32.08 -5.32
CA ALA A 26 60.96 32.52 -4.56
C ALA A 26 59.77 32.91 -5.48
N LYS A 27 60.04 33.63 -6.57
CA LYS A 27 59.01 34.03 -7.55
C LYS A 27 58.46 32.84 -8.32
N ALA A 28 59.32 31.92 -8.76
CA ALA A 28 58.93 30.70 -9.44
C ALA A 28 58.06 29.80 -8.56
N ARG A 29 58.43 29.64 -7.27
CA ARG A 29 57.61 28.91 -6.29
C ARG A 29 56.24 29.54 -6.14
N ARG A 30 56.13 30.87 -5.96
CA ARG A 30 54.84 31.55 -5.82
C ARG A 30 53.94 31.34 -7.05
N LEU A 31 54.50 31.44 -8.26
CA LEU A 31 53.75 31.19 -9.49
C LEU A 31 53.31 29.73 -9.64
N ALA A 32 54.18 28.78 -9.28
CA ALA A 32 53.85 27.36 -9.30
C ALA A 32 52.74 27.03 -8.28
N TYR A 33 52.79 27.58 -7.06
CA TYR A 33 51.73 27.43 -6.07
C TYR A 33 50.40 28.05 -6.53
N ALA A 34 50.44 29.27 -7.08
CA ALA A 34 49.22 29.93 -7.59
C ALA A 34 48.58 29.15 -8.75
N ARG A 35 49.40 28.60 -9.67
CA ARG A 35 48.92 27.75 -10.77
C ARG A 35 48.34 26.44 -10.24
N GLY A 36 49.06 25.73 -9.39
CA GLY A 36 48.59 24.46 -8.81
C GLY A 36 47.31 24.62 -7.99
N PHE A 37 47.16 25.72 -7.27
CA PHE A 37 45.93 26.03 -6.52
C PHE A 37 44.73 26.27 -7.46
N ASN A 38 44.93 27.04 -8.52
CA ASN A 38 43.87 27.30 -9.51
C ASN A 38 43.49 26.03 -10.29
N GLU A 39 44.46 25.21 -10.67
CA GLU A 39 44.21 23.92 -11.33
C GLU A 39 43.47 22.95 -10.40
N GLY A 40 43.85 22.87 -9.12
CA GLY A 40 43.16 22.06 -8.12
C GLY A 40 41.70 22.53 -7.90
N LYS A 41 41.47 23.84 -7.86
CA LYS A 41 40.12 24.41 -7.76
C LYS A 41 39.28 24.07 -8.99
N ALA A 42 39.83 24.23 -10.19
CA ALA A 42 39.15 23.88 -11.44
C ALA A 42 38.79 22.38 -11.50
N PHE A 43 39.69 21.51 -11.06
CA PHE A 43 39.41 20.08 -10.97
C PHE A 43 38.30 19.77 -9.95
N HIS A 44 38.33 20.42 -8.79
CA HIS A 44 37.29 20.26 -7.78
C HIS A 44 35.93 20.76 -8.28
N ASP A 45 35.88 21.94 -8.91
CA ASP A 45 34.66 22.49 -9.50
C ASP A 45 34.12 21.55 -10.59
N GLN A 46 34.98 21.02 -11.48
CA GLN A 46 34.57 20.03 -12.48
C GLN A 46 34.00 18.77 -11.83
N SER A 47 34.67 18.21 -10.83
CA SER A 47 34.19 17.04 -10.11
C SER A 47 32.83 17.27 -9.45
N LEU A 48 32.64 18.43 -8.79
CA LEU A 48 31.36 18.81 -8.20
C LEU A 48 30.26 18.96 -9.26
N THR A 49 30.55 19.56 -10.42
CA THR A 49 29.56 19.67 -11.49
C THR A 49 29.15 18.31 -12.05
N LEU A 50 30.08 17.36 -12.13
CA LEU A 50 29.77 15.99 -12.55
C LEU A 50 28.90 15.28 -11.51
N GLN A 51 29.25 15.35 -10.23
CA GLN A 51 28.45 14.78 -9.15
C GLN A 51 27.04 15.38 -9.09
N LEU A 52 26.92 16.69 -9.26
CA LEU A 52 25.61 17.36 -9.30
C LEU A 52 24.78 16.90 -10.51
N ARG A 53 25.41 16.68 -11.65
CA ARG A 53 24.74 16.20 -12.85
C ARG A 53 24.26 14.77 -12.68
N GLU A 54 25.11 13.91 -12.14
CA GLU A 54 24.78 12.51 -11.85
C GLU A 54 23.65 12.42 -10.81
N ALA A 55 23.72 13.19 -9.73
CA ALA A 55 22.67 13.23 -8.73
C ALA A 55 21.32 13.74 -9.30
N LYS A 56 21.36 14.74 -10.19
CA LYS A 56 20.15 15.21 -10.89
C LYS A 56 19.58 14.15 -11.82
N GLN A 57 20.42 13.47 -12.59
CA GLN A 57 19.99 12.37 -13.46
C GLN A 57 19.36 11.24 -12.66
N ALA A 58 20.00 10.81 -11.56
CA ALA A 58 19.42 9.80 -10.67
C ALA A 58 18.08 10.24 -10.06
N GLN A 59 17.95 11.53 -9.71
CA GLN A 59 16.67 12.05 -9.21
C GLN A 59 15.57 12.02 -10.27
N ASP A 60 15.90 12.38 -11.51
CA ASP A 60 14.94 12.38 -12.61
C ASP A 60 14.55 10.95 -13.00
N ASP A 61 15.50 10.01 -13.03
CA ASP A 61 15.23 8.60 -13.27
C ASP A 61 14.28 8.03 -12.22
N LEU A 62 14.55 8.25 -10.93
CA LEU A 62 13.67 7.85 -9.83
C LEU A 62 12.27 8.46 -9.94
N ARG A 63 12.16 9.73 -10.36
CA ARG A 63 10.85 10.36 -10.59
C ARG A 63 10.09 9.67 -11.71
N THR A 64 10.75 9.30 -12.80
CA THR A 64 10.09 8.57 -13.89
C THR A 64 9.65 7.17 -13.47
N GLU A 65 10.45 6.47 -12.68
CA GLU A 65 10.09 5.16 -12.14
C GLU A 65 8.88 5.24 -11.19
N LEU A 66 8.88 6.23 -10.30
CA LEU A 66 7.77 6.47 -9.37
C LEU A 66 6.48 6.78 -10.15
N GLN A 67 6.55 7.64 -11.17
CA GLN A 67 5.39 7.92 -12.03
C GLN A 67 4.88 6.68 -12.75
N ARG A 68 5.77 5.83 -13.29
CA ARG A 68 5.37 4.55 -13.92
C ARG A 68 4.70 3.62 -12.91
N ALA A 69 5.28 3.49 -11.71
CA ALA A 69 4.72 2.63 -10.66
C ALA A 69 3.37 3.12 -10.14
N GLN A 70 3.17 4.45 -10.05
CA GLN A 70 1.89 5.05 -9.71
C GLN A 70 0.84 4.72 -10.78
N GLN A 71 1.17 4.92 -12.06
CA GLN A 71 0.24 4.62 -13.16
C GLN A 71 -0.14 3.13 -13.19
N THR A 72 0.80 2.21 -12.99
CA THR A 72 0.48 0.77 -12.95
C THR A 72 -0.43 0.43 -11.77
N CYS A 73 -0.16 1.01 -10.60
CA CYS A 73 -0.99 0.81 -9.40
C CYS A 73 -2.42 1.34 -9.61
N GLU A 74 -2.58 2.52 -10.21
CA GLU A 74 -3.88 3.09 -10.52
C GLU A 74 -4.68 2.24 -11.50
N LEU A 75 -4.03 1.73 -12.56
CA LEU A 75 -4.65 0.84 -13.53
C LEU A 75 -5.10 -0.49 -12.87
N GLU A 76 -4.26 -1.07 -12.02
CA GLU A 76 -4.62 -2.28 -11.27
C GLU A 76 -5.79 -2.04 -10.32
N LEU A 77 -5.78 -0.91 -9.61
CA LEU A 77 -6.84 -0.54 -8.67
C LEU A 77 -8.16 -0.32 -9.41
N ALA A 78 -8.14 0.39 -10.54
CA ALA A 78 -9.30 0.56 -11.40
C ALA A 78 -9.83 -0.79 -11.91
N ALA A 79 -8.95 -1.68 -12.37
CA ALA A 79 -9.34 -3.02 -12.84
C ALA A 79 -9.90 -3.90 -11.71
N ARG A 80 -9.40 -3.77 -10.48
CA ARG A 80 -9.99 -4.44 -9.31
C ARG A 80 -11.33 -3.85 -8.95
N HIS A 81 -11.48 -2.54 -8.99
CA HIS A 81 -12.74 -1.87 -8.69
C HIS A 81 -13.86 -2.29 -9.64
N THR A 82 -13.59 -2.33 -10.96
CA THR A 82 -14.57 -2.81 -11.95
C THR A 82 -14.96 -4.27 -11.72
N LYS A 83 -14.00 -5.14 -11.36
CA LYS A 83 -14.29 -6.53 -10.97
C LYS A 83 -15.17 -6.63 -9.73
N ILE A 84 -14.90 -5.82 -8.70
CA ILE A 84 -15.71 -5.80 -7.47
C ILE A 84 -17.15 -5.37 -7.79
N VAL A 85 -17.32 -4.30 -8.57
CA VAL A 85 -18.65 -3.82 -8.99
C VAL A 85 -19.39 -4.88 -9.78
N ALA A 86 -18.72 -5.57 -10.72
CA ALA A 86 -19.31 -6.65 -11.50
C ALA A 86 -19.72 -7.86 -10.62
N LEU A 87 -18.89 -8.23 -9.64
CA LEU A 87 -19.22 -9.29 -8.68
C LEU A 87 -20.40 -8.90 -7.78
N GLN A 88 -20.45 -7.66 -7.30
CA GLN A 88 -21.59 -7.16 -6.53
C GLN A 88 -22.89 -7.19 -7.33
N ALA A 89 -22.84 -6.78 -8.61
CA ALA A 89 -23.99 -6.88 -9.50
C ALA A 89 -24.46 -8.35 -9.67
N SER A 90 -23.52 -9.27 -9.88
CA SER A 90 -23.82 -10.71 -9.98
C SER A 90 -24.42 -11.28 -8.69
N ILE A 91 -23.89 -10.91 -7.52
CA ILE A 91 -24.45 -11.30 -6.22
C ILE A 91 -25.88 -10.78 -6.09
N SER A 92 -26.13 -9.52 -6.43
CA SER A 92 -27.48 -8.95 -6.38
C SER A 92 -28.47 -9.65 -7.33
N GLU A 93 -28.01 -10.07 -8.51
CA GLU A 93 -28.80 -10.86 -9.45
C GLU A 93 -29.10 -12.26 -8.90
N LEU A 94 -28.08 -12.92 -8.33
CA LEU A 94 -28.22 -14.24 -7.72
C LEU A 94 -29.17 -14.20 -6.52
N ASP A 95 -29.08 -13.18 -5.67
CA ASP A 95 -29.99 -12.98 -4.55
C ASP A 95 -31.42 -12.74 -5.05
N ALA A 96 -31.60 -11.90 -6.08
CA ALA A 96 -32.91 -11.69 -6.69
C ALA A 96 -33.49 -12.98 -7.29
N ARG A 97 -32.65 -13.79 -7.94
CA ARG A 97 -33.05 -15.12 -8.45
C ARG A 97 -33.41 -16.06 -7.32
N ILE A 98 -32.61 -16.15 -6.26
CA ILE A 98 -32.90 -16.98 -5.09
C ILE A 98 -34.24 -16.57 -4.48
N MET A 99 -34.50 -15.28 -4.30
CA MET A 99 -35.79 -14.77 -3.83
C MET A 99 -36.94 -15.15 -4.79
N SER A 100 -36.73 -15.06 -6.11
CA SER A 100 -37.76 -15.44 -7.10
C SER A 100 -38.05 -16.94 -7.13
N TYR A 101 -37.03 -17.79 -6.99
CA TYR A 101 -37.15 -19.25 -7.07
C TYR A 101 -37.67 -19.86 -5.78
N THR A 102 -37.30 -19.27 -4.64
CA THR A 102 -37.79 -19.75 -3.33
C THR A 102 -39.17 -19.21 -3.00
N GLY A 103 -39.58 -18.06 -3.58
CA GLY A 103 -40.90 -17.46 -3.36
C GLY A 103 -41.23 -17.13 -1.89
N LEU A 104 -40.29 -17.37 -0.98
CA LEU A 104 -40.42 -17.25 0.46
C LEU A 104 -39.29 -16.33 0.93
N ALA A 105 -39.59 -15.04 1.01
CA ALA A 105 -38.92 -14.26 2.05
C ALA A 105 -39.29 -14.95 3.36
N VAL A 106 -38.33 -15.54 4.05
CA VAL A 106 -38.56 -16.05 5.41
C VAL A 106 -39.00 -14.84 6.22
N THR A 107 -40.30 -14.75 6.50
CA THR A 107 -40.86 -13.58 7.16
C THR A 107 -40.91 -13.81 8.66
N LYS A 108 -41.03 -12.72 9.43
CA LYS A 108 -41.34 -12.81 10.86
C LYS A 108 -42.61 -13.63 11.12
N ALA A 109 -43.58 -13.60 10.21
CA ALA A 109 -44.80 -14.39 10.33
C ALA A 109 -44.54 -15.91 10.23
N ASP A 110 -43.53 -16.34 9.47
CA ASP A 110 -43.15 -17.75 9.39
C ASP A 110 -42.44 -18.22 10.65
N TYR A 111 -41.60 -17.36 11.25
CA TYR A 111 -41.05 -17.59 12.58
C TYR A 111 -42.16 -17.76 13.63
N ASP A 112 -43.14 -16.86 13.66
CA ASP A 112 -44.25 -16.92 14.62
C ASP A 112 -45.10 -18.20 14.45
N LYS A 113 -45.31 -18.65 13.20
CA LYS A 113 -45.97 -19.93 12.90
C LYS A 113 -45.17 -21.13 13.40
N LEU A 114 -43.85 -21.11 13.28
CA LEU A 114 -42.98 -22.19 13.77
C LEU A 114 -42.94 -22.27 15.29
N VAL A 115 -42.89 -21.12 15.97
CA VAL A 115 -42.99 -21.05 17.44
C VAL A 115 -44.37 -21.54 17.91
N SER A 116 -45.44 -21.16 17.21
CA SER A 116 -46.78 -21.66 17.50
C SER A 116 -46.87 -23.19 17.30
N ALA A 117 -46.30 -23.71 16.20
CA ALA A 117 -46.24 -25.14 15.93
C ALA A 117 -45.44 -25.92 16.98
N SER A 118 -44.28 -25.42 17.41
CA SER A 118 -43.47 -26.07 18.46
C SER A 118 -44.21 -26.08 19.81
N SER A 119 -44.90 -24.98 20.15
CA SER A 119 -45.72 -24.89 21.36
C SER A 119 -46.89 -25.88 21.33
N THR A 120 -47.53 -26.05 20.17
CA THR A 120 -48.62 -27.01 19.95
C THR A 120 -48.12 -28.45 20.06
N MET A 121 -46.93 -28.76 19.53
CA MET A 121 -46.32 -30.09 19.66
C MET A 121 -45.91 -30.40 21.11
N ARG A 122 -45.47 -29.40 21.88
CA ARG A 122 -45.23 -29.57 23.33
C ARG A 122 -46.52 -29.79 24.11
N LEU A 123 -47.62 -29.16 23.72
CA LEU A 123 -48.93 -29.44 24.28
C LEU A 123 -49.36 -30.88 23.95
N ALA A 124 -49.20 -31.31 22.69
CA ALA A 124 -49.48 -32.67 22.24
C ALA A 124 -48.64 -33.72 23.01
N GLN A 125 -47.37 -33.45 23.26
CA GLN A 125 -46.52 -34.30 24.09
C GLN A 125 -47.10 -34.45 25.51
N ARG A 126 -47.54 -33.36 26.15
CA ARG A 126 -48.14 -33.41 27.49
C ARG A 126 -49.45 -34.19 27.51
N THR A 127 -50.28 -34.03 26.48
CA THR A 127 -51.54 -34.78 26.37
C THR A 127 -51.30 -36.27 26.13
N PHE A 128 -50.34 -36.64 25.27
CA PHE A 128 -50.00 -38.06 25.06
C PHE A 128 -49.38 -38.70 26.31
N LYS A 129 -48.60 -37.94 27.10
CA LYS A 129 -48.15 -38.41 28.43
C LYS A 129 -49.34 -38.65 29.38
N ALA A 130 -50.33 -37.76 29.39
CA ALA A 130 -51.52 -37.92 30.21
C ALA A 130 -52.38 -39.13 29.77
N LEU A 131 -52.38 -39.47 28.48
CA LEU A 131 -53.07 -40.62 27.90
C LEU A 131 -52.27 -41.93 27.97
N GLN A 132 -51.09 -41.93 28.60
CA GLN A 132 -50.18 -43.09 28.71
C GLN A 132 -49.68 -43.64 27.36
N THR A 133 -49.69 -42.85 26.28
CA THR A 133 -49.11 -43.23 24.99
C THR A 133 -47.66 -42.73 24.87
N GLU A 134 -46.74 -43.41 25.57
CA GLU A 134 -45.33 -42.96 25.71
C GLU A 134 -44.59 -42.82 24.37
N ALA A 135 -44.82 -43.72 23.42
CA ALA A 135 -44.18 -43.69 22.10
C ALA A 135 -44.58 -42.45 21.29
N GLU A 136 -45.83 -42.02 21.39
CA GLU A 136 -46.37 -40.84 20.70
C GLU A 136 -45.95 -39.55 21.40
N ALA A 137 -45.90 -39.56 22.74
CA ALA A 137 -45.35 -38.47 23.52
C ALA A 137 -43.86 -38.23 23.22
N ALA A 138 -43.07 -39.29 23.08
CA ALA A 138 -41.65 -39.17 22.72
C ALA A 138 -41.48 -38.57 21.32
N ARG A 139 -42.25 -39.03 20.33
CA ARG A 139 -42.23 -38.47 18.96
C ARG A 139 -42.66 -37.00 18.93
N ALA A 140 -43.72 -36.62 19.62
CA ALA A 140 -44.17 -35.23 19.68
C ALA A 140 -43.10 -34.32 20.33
N GLY A 141 -42.39 -34.82 21.35
CA GLY A 141 -41.27 -34.11 21.97
C GLY A 141 -40.11 -33.87 21.01
N THR A 142 -39.63 -34.92 20.32
CA THR A 142 -38.54 -34.78 19.35
C THR A 142 -38.91 -33.88 18.18
N GLN A 143 -40.17 -33.95 17.72
CA GLN A 143 -40.67 -33.06 16.67
C GLN A 143 -40.72 -31.60 17.13
N ALA A 144 -41.12 -31.35 18.38
CA ALA A 144 -41.12 -30.00 18.95
C ALA A 144 -39.71 -29.40 19.00
N ASP A 145 -38.71 -30.19 19.42
CA ASP A 145 -37.32 -29.72 19.51
C ASP A 145 -36.72 -29.46 18.12
N VAL A 146 -37.03 -30.28 17.11
CA VAL A 146 -36.62 -30.03 15.72
C VAL A 146 -37.23 -28.74 15.16
N ILE A 147 -38.51 -28.48 15.43
CA ILE A 147 -39.18 -27.25 14.99
C ILE A 147 -38.60 -26.03 15.72
N ASP A 148 -38.28 -26.15 17.01
CA ASP A 148 -37.66 -25.08 17.79
C ASP A 148 -36.26 -24.72 17.28
N GLU A 149 -35.43 -25.71 16.95
CA GLU A 149 -34.12 -25.49 16.34
C GLU A 149 -34.20 -24.89 14.93
N LEU A 150 -35.26 -25.21 14.17
CA LEU A 150 -35.52 -24.56 12.89
C LEU A 150 -35.94 -23.09 13.08
N ALA A 151 -36.78 -22.80 14.08
CA ALA A 151 -37.18 -21.44 14.42
C ALA A 151 -35.99 -20.57 14.86
N LYS A 152 -35.07 -21.10 15.68
CA LYS A 152 -33.85 -20.39 16.10
C LYS A 152 -32.95 -20.02 14.93
N ARG A 153 -32.73 -20.94 13.99
CA ARG A 153 -31.93 -20.68 12.78
C ARG A 153 -32.54 -19.60 11.90
N ILE A 154 -33.86 -19.63 11.73
CA ILE A 154 -34.61 -18.59 11.01
C ILE A 154 -34.52 -17.24 11.71
N HIS A 155 -34.65 -17.20 13.03
CA HIS A 155 -34.49 -15.97 13.80
C HIS A 155 -33.09 -15.36 13.64
N LEU A 156 -32.05 -16.19 13.67
CA LEU A 156 -30.67 -15.76 13.42
C LEU A 156 -30.53 -15.18 12.01
N GLN A 157 -31.07 -15.83 10.99
CA GLN A 157 -31.06 -15.32 9.60
C GLN A 157 -31.82 -13.99 9.47
N LEU A 158 -32.97 -13.84 10.12
CA LEU A 158 -33.73 -12.58 10.15
C LEU A 158 -32.98 -11.46 10.86
N SER A 159 -32.22 -11.78 11.91
CA SER A 159 -31.44 -10.79 12.68
C SER A 159 -30.14 -10.38 11.98
N SER A 160 -29.52 -11.27 11.20
CA SER A 160 -28.26 -11.03 10.50
C SER A 160 -28.45 -10.42 9.11
N THR A 161 -29.66 -10.49 8.55
CA THR A 161 -30.00 -9.81 7.31
C THR A 161 -30.34 -8.36 7.65
N PRO A 162 -29.46 -7.37 7.41
CA PRO A 162 -29.83 -5.98 7.59
C PRO A 162 -31.01 -5.68 6.66
N SER A 163 -32.05 -5.08 7.22
CA SER A 163 -33.23 -4.64 6.47
C SER A 163 -32.77 -3.75 5.32
N ALA A 164 -32.67 -4.30 4.11
CA ALA A 164 -32.33 -3.58 2.89
C ALA A 164 -33.54 -2.75 2.43
N THR A 165 -34.07 -1.91 3.32
CA THR A 165 -35.26 -1.11 3.09
C THR A 165 -35.05 0.28 3.68
N THR A 166 -34.18 1.06 3.02
CA THR A 166 -34.28 2.54 2.84
C THR A 166 -33.00 3.07 2.20
N ALA A 167 -32.82 2.83 0.90
CA ALA A 167 -31.85 3.57 0.07
C ALA A 167 -32.46 3.91 -1.30
N GLY A 168 -33.71 4.37 -1.29
CA GLY A 168 -34.47 4.68 -2.49
C GLY A 168 -35.67 5.59 -2.20
N ALA A 169 -35.44 6.70 -1.50
CA ALA A 169 -36.41 7.81 -1.42
C ALA A 169 -35.72 9.09 -0.93
N ALA A 170 -35.06 9.77 -1.86
CA ALA A 170 -34.93 11.23 -1.84
C ALA A 170 -34.66 11.66 -3.29
N ALA A 171 -35.76 11.90 -4.01
CA ALA A 171 -35.79 12.69 -5.23
C ALA A 171 -35.76 14.18 -4.87
#